data_AF-A0A2G9MZK2-F1
#
_entry.id   AF-A0A2G9MZK2-F1
#
_cell.length_a   1.000
_cell.length_b   1.000
_cell.length_c   1.000
_cell.angle_alpha   90.00
_cell.angle_beta   90.00
_cell.angle_gamma   90.00
#
_symmetry.space_group_name_H-M   'P 1'
#
loop_
_entity.id
_entity.type
_entity.pdbx_description
1 polymer ?
#
loop_
_entity_poly.entity_id
_entity_poly.type
_entity_poly.pdbx_seq_one_letter_code
_entity_poly.pdbx_strand_id
1 'polypeptide(L)'
;MNFIKPIILGSIVLSVIVLVIYFGFNTKDIPTQDNPDSINSELIKWSDGILFNVFVDPKDIVNVNGKQIPIKATFQLKPNLSDTYSEIGVYDEKNKPLFIIPVYTASAYAKNGFYDFYNGNCNTCLTTKIVPNDELGEQSSANAVKVLELLGYDSITDIELDTNPTILSKYDKIIVLHNEYVTKKMFDAITSHPNVIYLYPNALYAEISTNFVDNTISLIRGHGYPDASIDNGFDWKYDNTRPYEFDKECNNWEFYEIPNGKMLNCYPEQKIWKDEKFLKTLKEL
;
A
#
# COMPACT_ATOMS: atom_id res chain seq x y z
N MET A 1 12.10 -17.26 56.76
CA MET A 1 12.60 -18.50 56.13
C MET A 1 11.62 -18.88 55.03
N ASN A 2 12.07 -18.75 53.78
CA ASN A 2 11.49 -19.21 52.51
C ASN A 2 10.05 -18.81 52.14
N PHE A 3 9.93 -17.70 51.39
CA PHE A 3 8.87 -17.53 50.39
C PHE A 3 9.43 -17.87 49.02
N ILE A 4 8.85 -18.89 48.39
CA ILE A 4 9.18 -19.37 47.05
C ILE A 4 8.46 -18.47 46.05
N LYS A 5 9.22 -17.80 45.15
CA LYS A 5 8.67 -17.12 43.98
C LYS A 5 8.31 -18.16 42.90
N PRO A 6 7.15 -18.05 42.22
CA PRO A 6 6.97 -18.77 40.97
C PRO A 6 7.74 -18.06 39.84
N ILE A 7 8.68 -18.80 39.26
CA ILE A 7 9.32 -18.50 37.99
C ILE A 7 8.30 -18.83 36.90
N ILE A 8 7.82 -17.83 36.17
CA ILE A 8 7.05 -18.07 34.94
C ILE A 8 8.06 -18.23 33.82
N LEU A 9 8.33 -19.48 33.45
CA LEU A 9 9.05 -19.85 32.24
C LEU A 9 8.26 -19.37 31.02
N GLY A 10 8.93 -18.63 30.14
CA GLY A 10 8.41 -18.26 28.83
C GLY A 10 8.01 -19.49 28.04
N SER A 11 6.78 -19.49 27.54
CA SER A 11 6.29 -20.46 26.56
C SER A 11 6.25 -19.77 25.20
N ILE A 12 7.37 -19.85 24.49
CA ILE A 12 7.42 -19.63 23.04
C ILE A 12 7.03 -20.95 22.40
N VAL A 13 5.76 -21.10 22.04
CA VAL A 13 5.32 -21.89 20.88
C VAL A 13 4.05 -21.23 20.37
N LEU A 14 4.18 -20.15 19.60
CA LEU A 14 3.10 -19.74 18.70
C LEU A 14 3.43 -20.33 17.33
N SER A 15 2.72 -21.41 17.02
CA SER A 15 2.71 -22.03 15.71
C SER A 15 2.28 -20.99 14.67
N VAL A 16 3.23 -20.45 13.92
CA VAL A 16 2.93 -19.65 12.73
C VAL A 16 2.48 -20.62 11.64
N ILE A 17 1.19 -20.93 11.64
CA ILE A 17 0.52 -21.43 10.45
C ILE A 17 0.50 -20.25 9.49
N VAL A 18 1.40 -20.26 8.51
CA VAL A 18 1.30 -19.40 7.33
C VAL A 18 0.01 -19.79 6.63
N LEU A 19 -1.06 -19.05 6.88
CA LEU A 19 -2.26 -19.11 6.06
C LEU A 19 -1.86 -18.55 4.69
N VAL A 20 -1.57 -19.44 3.76
CA VAL A 20 -1.48 -19.09 2.34
C VAL A 20 -2.89 -18.71 1.90
N ILE A 21 -3.18 -17.41 1.89
CA ILE A 21 -4.45 -16.88 1.40
C ILE A 21 -4.54 -17.18 -0.10
N TYR A 22 -5.56 -17.93 -0.48
CA TYR A 22 -5.82 -18.34 -1.85
C TYR A 22 -6.26 -17.11 -2.66
N PHE A 23 -5.35 -16.52 -3.42
CA PHE A 23 -5.70 -15.47 -4.37
C PHE A 23 -6.68 -16.02 -5.42
N GLY A 24 -7.85 -15.38 -5.54
CA GLY A 24 -8.88 -15.67 -6.56
C GLY A 24 -8.47 -15.23 -7.96
N PHE A 25 -7.37 -15.77 -8.48
CA PHE A 25 -6.98 -15.65 -9.88
C PHE A 25 -7.37 -16.92 -10.64
N ASN A 26 -8.09 -16.76 -11.77
CA ASN A 26 -8.37 -17.83 -12.70
C ASN A 26 -7.05 -18.41 -13.24
N THR A 27 -6.86 -19.72 -13.06
CA THR A 27 -5.70 -20.49 -13.48
C THR A 27 -5.66 -20.65 -15.00
N LYS A 28 -4.50 -20.43 -15.62
CA LYS A 28 -4.21 -20.89 -16.98
C LYS A 28 -2.92 -21.71 -16.97
N ASP A 29 -2.93 -22.85 -17.65
CA ASP A 29 -1.73 -23.61 -17.96
C ASP A 29 -1.07 -22.97 -19.20
N ILE A 30 0.15 -22.44 -19.06
CA ILE A 30 0.96 -21.93 -20.18
C ILE A 30 2.11 -22.93 -20.42
N PRO A 31 2.42 -23.32 -21.67
CA PRO A 31 3.52 -24.24 -21.97
C PRO A 31 4.88 -23.63 -21.60
N THR A 32 5.78 -24.45 -21.04
CA THR A 32 7.16 -24.09 -20.72
C THR A 32 8.00 -23.83 -21.97
N GLN A 33 8.72 -22.71 -22.02
CA GLN A 33 9.84 -22.52 -22.96
C GLN A 33 11.14 -22.22 -22.22
N ASP A 34 12.16 -23.01 -22.53
CA ASP A 34 13.55 -22.89 -22.08
C ASP A 34 14.31 -21.89 -22.97
N ASN A 35 14.65 -20.69 -22.47
CA ASN A 35 15.92 -19.98 -22.72
C ASN A 35 16.02 -18.67 -21.89
N PRO A 36 17.12 -18.35 -21.18
CA PRO A 36 17.14 -17.28 -20.19
C PRO A 36 17.66 -15.92 -20.64
N ASP A 37 18.04 -15.69 -21.90
CA ASP A 37 18.62 -14.41 -22.32
C ASP A 37 17.84 -13.75 -23.47
N SER A 38 17.48 -12.48 -23.28
CA SER A 38 16.61 -11.60 -24.11
C SER A 38 15.09 -11.71 -23.86
N ILE A 39 14.64 -11.36 -22.65
CA ILE A 39 13.22 -11.10 -22.42
C ILE A 39 12.93 -9.64 -22.78
N ASN A 40 12.61 -9.39 -24.04
CA ASN A 40 11.72 -8.29 -24.39
C ASN A 40 10.30 -8.78 -24.03
N SER A 41 9.94 -8.82 -22.73
CA SER A 41 8.67 -9.46 -22.32
C SER A 41 7.51 -8.59 -22.74
N GLU A 42 6.87 -9.00 -23.81
CA GLU A 42 5.47 -8.65 -24.03
C GLU A 42 4.67 -9.12 -22.79
N LEU A 43 3.87 -8.21 -22.22
CA LEU A 43 3.06 -8.52 -21.06
C LEU A 43 2.06 -9.65 -21.37
N ILE A 44 1.91 -10.62 -20.47
CA ILE A 44 0.96 -11.72 -20.63
C ILE A 44 -0.43 -11.25 -20.19
N LYS A 45 -1.44 -11.38 -21.06
CA LYS A 45 -2.84 -11.18 -20.65
C LYS A 45 -3.27 -12.30 -19.69
N TRP A 46 -3.27 -11.98 -18.40
CA TRP A 46 -3.56 -12.91 -17.33
C TRP A 46 -5.06 -13.21 -17.23
N SER A 47 -5.87 -12.16 -17.12
CA SER A 47 -7.33 -12.28 -17.05
C SER A 47 -8.06 -11.11 -17.71
N ASP A 48 -9.31 -11.36 -18.10
CA ASP A 48 -10.25 -10.32 -18.46
C ASP A 48 -11.05 -9.94 -17.21
N GLY A 49 -10.53 -8.99 -16.44
CA GLY A 49 -11.19 -8.51 -15.24
C GLY A 49 -12.51 -7.81 -15.56
N ILE A 50 -13.34 -7.63 -14.53
CA ILE A 50 -14.65 -6.99 -14.67
C ILE A 50 -14.46 -5.59 -15.27
N LEU A 51 -13.62 -4.77 -14.62
CA LEU A 51 -13.38 -3.39 -15.01
C LEU A 51 -12.13 -3.20 -15.88
N PHE A 52 -11.08 -3.99 -15.70
CA PHE A 52 -9.82 -3.79 -16.42
C PHE A 52 -9.31 -5.11 -16.99
N ASN A 53 -8.65 -5.04 -18.15
CA ASN A 53 -7.82 -6.16 -18.59
C ASN A 53 -6.61 -6.25 -17.65
N VAL A 54 -6.28 -7.45 -17.21
CA VAL A 54 -5.17 -7.71 -16.28
C VAL A 54 -4.01 -8.33 -17.04
N PHE A 55 -2.86 -7.71 -16.94
CA PHE A 55 -1.61 -8.12 -17.56
C PHE A 55 -0.54 -8.35 -16.51
N VAL A 56 0.38 -9.27 -16.78
CA VAL A 56 1.45 -9.64 -15.85
C VAL A 56 2.76 -9.72 -16.62
N ASP A 57 3.83 -9.16 -16.05
CA ASP A 57 5.19 -9.38 -16.56
C ASP A 57 5.61 -10.82 -16.18
N PRO A 58 6.09 -11.64 -17.12
CA PRO A 58 6.60 -12.98 -16.82
C PRO A 58 7.54 -13.05 -15.60
N LYS A 59 8.33 -12.01 -15.35
CA LYS A 59 9.24 -11.96 -14.19
C LYS A 59 8.53 -11.87 -12.84
N ASP A 60 7.29 -11.38 -12.84
CA ASP A 60 6.43 -11.18 -11.68
C ASP A 60 5.50 -12.39 -11.45
N ILE A 61 5.82 -13.54 -12.03
CA ILE A 61 5.11 -14.81 -11.82
C ILE A 61 5.98 -15.71 -10.95
N VAL A 62 5.43 -16.14 -9.82
CA VAL A 62 6.08 -17.11 -8.92
C VAL A 62 5.37 -18.45 -8.97
N ASN A 63 6.14 -19.54 -8.85
CA ASN A 63 5.59 -20.89 -8.75
C ASN A 63 5.45 -21.27 -7.28
N VAL A 64 4.21 -21.46 -6.81
CA VAL A 64 3.91 -21.94 -5.46
C VAL A 64 3.16 -23.26 -5.58
N ASN A 65 3.76 -24.35 -5.09
CA ASN A 65 3.18 -25.70 -5.14
C ASN A 65 2.71 -26.13 -6.56
N GLY A 66 3.49 -25.79 -7.59
CA GLY A 66 3.17 -26.09 -8.98
C GLY A 66 2.14 -25.16 -9.64
N LYS A 67 1.65 -24.13 -8.92
CA LYS A 67 0.74 -23.11 -9.46
C LYS A 67 1.49 -21.81 -9.71
N GLN A 68 1.34 -21.26 -10.92
CA GLN A 68 1.80 -19.90 -11.25
C GLN A 68 0.89 -18.86 -10.59
N ILE A 69 1.49 -17.94 -9.85
CA ILE A 69 0.80 -16.87 -9.13
C ILE A 69 1.45 -15.54 -9.52
N PRO A 70 0.67 -14.56 -10.01
CA PRO A 70 1.19 -13.24 -10.28
C PRO A 70 1.36 -12.48 -8.96
N ILE A 71 2.57 -11.98 -8.69
CA ILE A 71 2.83 -11.12 -7.52
C ILE A 71 2.65 -9.64 -7.84
N LYS A 72 2.64 -9.27 -9.13
CA LYS A 72 2.38 -7.92 -9.62
C LYS A 72 1.55 -7.97 -10.89
N ALA A 73 0.55 -7.10 -10.96
CA ALA A 73 -0.32 -6.96 -12.13
C ALA A 73 -0.30 -5.53 -12.66
N THR A 74 -0.53 -5.37 -13.95
CA THR A 74 -0.74 -4.11 -14.65
C THR A 74 -2.10 -4.13 -15.31
N PHE A 75 -2.77 -2.98 -15.35
CA PHE A 75 -4.15 -2.86 -15.80
C PHE A 75 -4.22 -2.10 -17.10
N GLN A 76 -5.22 -2.41 -17.93
CA GLN A 76 -5.57 -1.63 -19.10
C GLN A 76 -7.08 -1.42 -19.17
N LEU A 77 -7.48 -0.24 -19.63
CA LEU A 77 -8.87 0.07 -19.93
C LEU A 77 -9.42 -0.87 -21.00
N LYS A 78 -10.68 -1.25 -20.86
CA LYS A 78 -11.45 -2.09 -21.79
C LYS A 78 -12.19 -1.16 -22.75
N PRO A 79 -11.95 -1.24 -24.07
CA PRO A 79 -12.57 -0.33 -25.04
C PRO A 79 -14.11 -0.27 -24.98
N ASN A 80 -14.74 -1.36 -24.54
CA ASN A 80 -16.20 -1.49 -24.45
C ASN A 80 -16.81 -0.96 -23.12
N LEU A 81 -16.01 -0.35 -22.23
CA LEU A 81 -16.46 0.20 -20.93
C LEU A 81 -16.26 1.73 -20.84
N SER A 82 -16.28 2.43 -21.98
CA SER A 82 -16.08 3.89 -22.02
C SER A 82 -17.05 4.65 -21.11
N ASP A 83 -18.33 4.29 -21.11
CA ASP A 83 -19.34 4.95 -20.26
C ASP A 83 -19.00 4.75 -18.77
N THR A 84 -18.67 3.52 -18.36
CA THR A 84 -18.21 3.23 -17.00
C THR A 84 -16.99 4.07 -16.59
N TYR A 85 -15.99 4.21 -17.46
CA TYR A 85 -14.82 5.04 -17.14
C TYR A 85 -15.13 6.52 -17.05
N SER A 86 -16.10 7.02 -17.83
CA SER A 86 -16.58 8.40 -17.66
C SER A 86 -17.23 8.62 -16.29
N GLU A 87 -17.90 7.59 -15.75
CA GLU A 87 -18.54 7.65 -14.44
C GLU A 87 -17.55 7.59 -13.29
N ILE A 88 -16.51 6.75 -13.36
CA ILE A 88 -15.58 6.51 -12.23
C ILE A 88 -14.25 7.28 -12.32
N GLY A 89 -13.88 7.74 -13.52
CA GLY A 89 -12.67 8.53 -13.77
C GLY A 89 -12.88 10.04 -13.60
N VAL A 90 -11.77 10.76 -13.43
CA VAL A 90 -11.74 12.22 -13.20
C VAL A 90 -11.11 12.97 -14.39
N TYR A 91 -11.15 12.37 -15.59
CA TYR A 91 -10.49 12.87 -16.79
C TYR A 91 -10.81 14.34 -17.11
N ASP A 92 -12.09 14.70 -17.00
CA ASP A 92 -12.62 16.02 -17.35
C ASP A 92 -12.76 16.96 -16.14
N GLU A 93 -12.33 16.52 -14.95
CA GLU A 93 -12.39 17.36 -13.76
C GLU A 93 -11.32 18.46 -13.82
N LYS A 94 -11.75 19.71 -13.61
CA LYS A 94 -10.83 20.86 -13.57
C LYS A 94 -9.91 20.80 -12.35
N ASN A 95 -10.46 20.38 -11.22
CA ASN A 95 -9.75 20.26 -9.94
C ASN A 95 -9.67 18.77 -9.59
N LYS A 96 -8.70 18.07 -10.19
CA LYS A 96 -8.51 16.65 -9.96
C LYS A 96 -8.04 16.39 -8.52
N PRO A 97 -8.52 15.32 -7.85
CA PRO A 97 -7.93 14.90 -6.59
C PRO A 97 -6.48 14.46 -6.77
N LEU A 98 -5.65 14.74 -5.76
CA LEU A 98 -4.27 14.30 -5.70
C LEU A 98 -4.16 13.07 -4.80
N PHE A 99 -3.54 11.98 -5.27
CA PHE A 99 -3.14 10.89 -4.39
C PHE A 99 -1.62 10.85 -4.16
N ILE A 100 -1.21 10.31 -3.00
CA ILE A 100 0.19 10.24 -2.60
C ILE A 100 0.71 8.81 -2.76
N ILE A 101 1.74 8.62 -3.57
CA ILE A 101 2.38 7.31 -3.83
C ILE A 101 3.30 6.95 -2.63
N PRO A 102 3.14 5.77 -2.00
CA PRO A 102 3.85 5.39 -0.77
C PRO A 102 5.22 4.73 -1.05
N VAL A 103 6.17 5.50 -1.58
CA VAL A 103 7.53 5.00 -1.89
C VAL A 103 8.32 4.68 -0.62
N TYR A 104 8.14 5.44 0.46
CA TYR A 104 8.79 5.16 1.73
C TYR A 104 8.28 3.85 2.36
N THR A 105 6.99 3.57 2.25
CA THR A 105 6.45 2.26 2.65
C THR A 105 7.07 1.15 1.82
N ALA A 106 7.12 1.28 0.49
CA ALA A 106 7.79 0.28 -0.34
C ALA A 106 9.25 0.05 0.06
N SER A 107 9.96 1.13 0.40
CA SER A 107 11.35 1.07 0.87
C SER A 107 11.49 0.34 2.22
N ALA A 108 10.54 0.56 3.15
CA ALA A 108 10.50 -0.13 4.44
C ALA A 108 10.22 -1.63 4.31
N TYR A 109 9.44 -2.05 3.30
CA TYR A 109 9.14 -3.46 3.01
C TYR A 109 10.15 -4.14 2.07
N ALA A 110 11.04 -3.37 1.46
CA ALA A 110 12.09 -3.91 0.59
C ALA A 110 13.05 -4.81 1.38
N LYS A 111 13.81 -5.62 0.65
CA LYS A 111 14.86 -6.46 1.25
C LYS A 111 15.88 -5.59 2.00
N ASN A 112 16.28 -6.03 3.19
CA ASN A 112 17.07 -5.26 4.15
C ASN A 112 16.36 -3.98 4.65
N GLY A 113 15.03 -3.95 4.60
CA GLY A 113 14.19 -2.90 5.15
C GLY A 113 13.73 -3.17 6.57
N PHE A 114 12.80 -2.34 7.06
CA PHE A 114 12.35 -2.35 8.45
C PHE A 114 11.69 -3.68 8.85
N TYR A 115 10.99 -4.35 7.93
CA TYR A 115 10.36 -5.64 8.23
C TYR A 115 11.38 -6.78 8.42
N ASP A 116 12.59 -6.69 7.85
CA ASP A 116 13.66 -7.63 8.21
C ASP A 116 14.14 -7.43 9.65
N PHE A 117 14.06 -6.21 10.18
CA PHE A 117 14.29 -5.96 11.60
C PHE A 117 13.18 -6.55 12.47
N TYR A 118 11.91 -6.28 12.15
CA TYR A 118 10.78 -6.80 12.94
C TYR A 118 10.65 -8.33 12.90
N ASN A 119 11.05 -8.95 11.78
CA ASN A 119 11.09 -10.42 11.66
C ASN A 119 12.31 -11.06 12.34
N GLY A 120 13.24 -10.26 12.90
CA GLY A 120 14.47 -10.76 13.53
C GLY A 120 15.55 -11.23 12.53
N ASN A 121 15.40 -10.90 11.25
CA ASN A 121 16.35 -11.26 10.19
C ASN A 121 17.55 -10.29 10.14
N CYS A 122 17.41 -9.06 10.67
CA CYS A 122 18.43 -8.02 10.59
C CYS A 122 18.36 -6.97 11.71
N ASN A 123 19.39 -6.86 12.54
CA ASN A 123 19.40 -5.90 13.66
C ASN A 123 19.74 -4.44 13.26
N THR A 124 20.16 -4.20 12.01
CA THR A 124 20.60 -2.88 11.53
C THR A 124 19.69 -2.31 10.43
N CYS A 125 18.60 -3.00 10.09
CA CYS A 125 17.77 -2.66 8.94
C CYS A 125 16.72 -1.57 9.23
N LEU A 126 16.86 -0.82 10.32
CA LEU A 126 16.07 0.39 10.60
C LEU A 126 16.57 1.63 9.84
N THR A 127 17.54 1.47 8.95
CA THR A 127 17.92 2.45 7.93
C THR A 127 18.08 1.72 6.60
N THR A 128 17.34 2.13 5.58
CA THR A 128 17.28 1.44 4.29
C THR A 128 17.27 2.42 3.11
N LYS A 129 17.63 1.93 1.93
CA LYS A 129 17.64 2.71 0.69
C LYS A 129 16.22 2.97 0.21
N ILE A 130 16.01 4.16 -0.33
CA ILE A 130 14.76 4.49 -1.02
C ILE A 130 14.73 3.74 -2.35
N VAL A 131 13.66 2.98 -2.57
CA VAL A 131 13.44 2.20 -3.79
C VAL A 131 12.66 3.00 -4.84
N PRO A 132 12.75 2.67 -6.13
CA PRO A 132 11.95 3.31 -7.18
C PRO A 132 10.47 2.87 -7.17
N ASN A 133 9.60 3.63 -7.85
CA ASN A 133 8.15 3.36 -7.91
C ASN A 133 7.79 2.01 -8.55
N ASP A 134 8.66 1.44 -9.39
CA ASP A 134 8.44 0.11 -9.96
C ASP A 134 8.71 -1.02 -8.95
N GLU A 135 9.17 -0.72 -7.74
CA GLU A 135 9.23 -1.66 -6.61
C GLU A 135 7.99 -1.61 -5.70
N LEU A 136 6.98 -0.77 -6.00
CA LEU A 136 5.71 -0.82 -5.29
C LEU A 136 5.08 -2.23 -5.39
N GLY A 137 4.53 -2.72 -4.29
CA GLY A 137 3.84 -4.01 -4.18
C GLY A 137 2.52 -3.89 -3.44
N GLU A 138 1.95 -5.04 -3.04
CA GLU A 138 0.66 -5.09 -2.32
C GLU A 138 0.68 -4.21 -1.05
N GLN A 139 1.80 -4.23 -0.32
CA GLN A 139 2.03 -3.48 0.93
C GLN A 139 2.24 -1.98 0.70
N SER A 140 2.33 -1.52 -0.54
CA SER A 140 2.54 -0.12 -0.89
C SER A 140 1.60 0.30 -2.02
N SER A 141 0.38 -0.21 -1.97
CA SER A 141 -0.75 0.23 -2.79
C SER A 141 -0.53 0.15 -4.31
N ALA A 142 0.28 -0.82 -4.79
CA ALA A 142 0.67 -0.89 -6.19
C ALA A 142 -0.51 -0.92 -7.17
N ASN A 143 -1.61 -1.62 -6.84
CA ASN A 143 -2.79 -1.66 -7.67
C ASN A 143 -3.52 -0.32 -7.67
N ALA A 144 -3.67 0.32 -6.52
CA ALA A 144 -4.35 1.62 -6.46
C ALA A 144 -3.60 2.69 -7.25
N VAL A 145 -2.27 2.74 -7.16
CA VAL A 145 -1.47 3.68 -7.97
C VAL A 145 -1.80 3.51 -9.45
N LYS A 146 -1.71 2.29 -9.98
CA LYS A 146 -1.98 2.00 -11.40
C LYS A 146 -3.42 2.31 -11.81
N VAL A 147 -4.39 1.96 -10.96
CA VAL A 147 -5.81 2.21 -11.26
C VAL A 147 -6.14 3.69 -11.25
N LEU A 148 -5.69 4.44 -10.23
CA LEU A 148 -5.97 5.86 -10.12
C LEU A 148 -5.30 6.66 -11.24
N GLU A 149 -4.07 6.31 -11.65
CA GLU A 149 -3.44 6.89 -12.84
C GLU A 149 -4.26 6.64 -14.11
N LEU A 150 -4.72 5.40 -14.33
CA LEU A 150 -5.58 5.06 -15.47
C LEU A 150 -6.91 5.82 -15.46
N LEU A 151 -7.41 6.17 -14.29
CA LEU A 151 -8.65 6.93 -14.08
C LEU A 151 -8.44 8.45 -14.10
N GLY A 152 -7.21 8.90 -14.35
CA GLY A 152 -6.88 10.29 -14.61
C GLY A 152 -6.66 11.16 -13.39
N TYR A 153 -6.50 10.56 -12.20
CA TYR A 153 -6.17 11.26 -10.95
C TYR A 153 -4.74 11.83 -11.02
N ASP A 154 -4.52 12.96 -10.36
CA ASP A 154 -3.17 13.51 -10.21
C ASP A 154 -2.42 12.76 -9.11
N SER A 155 -1.10 12.67 -9.23
CA SER A 155 -0.25 11.96 -8.28
C SER A 155 1.03 12.72 -7.96
N ILE A 156 1.54 12.51 -6.74
CA ILE A 156 2.91 12.81 -6.34
C ILE A 156 3.43 11.65 -5.49
N THR A 157 4.74 11.49 -5.44
CA THR A 157 5.39 10.62 -4.45
C THR A 157 5.40 11.25 -3.06
N ASP A 158 5.45 10.41 -2.04
CA ASP A 158 5.78 10.86 -0.68
C ASP A 158 7.14 11.55 -0.59
N ILE A 159 8.10 11.24 -1.49
CA ILE A 159 9.37 11.97 -1.63
C ILE A 159 9.16 13.43 -2.07
N GLU A 160 8.32 13.64 -3.08
CA GLU A 160 7.96 14.98 -3.54
C GLU A 160 7.20 15.76 -2.46
N LEU A 161 6.30 15.08 -1.75
CA LEU A 161 5.59 15.67 -0.62
C LEU A 161 6.54 16.03 0.53
N ASP A 162 7.48 15.16 0.85
CA ASP A 162 8.51 15.40 1.87
C ASP A 162 9.30 16.67 1.51
N THR A 163 9.68 16.80 0.25
CA THR A 163 10.46 17.95 -0.25
C THR A 163 9.64 19.24 -0.27
N ASN A 164 8.34 19.17 -0.61
CA ASN A 164 7.47 20.32 -0.67
C ASN A 164 6.06 20.06 -0.10
N PRO A 165 5.89 20.08 1.24
CA PRO A 165 4.60 19.79 1.87
C PRO A 165 3.49 20.78 1.48
N THR A 166 3.85 22.01 1.08
CA THR A 166 2.87 23.05 0.70
C THR A 166 2.13 22.73 -0.60
N ILE A 167 2.59 21.74 -1.38
CA ILE A 167 1.94 21.34 -2.62
C ILE A 167 0.48 20.89 -2.41
N LEU A 168 0.15 20.33 -1.24
CA LEU A 168 -1.20 19.87 -0.93
C LEU A 168 -2.22 21.01 -0.95
N SER A 169 -1.83 22.25 -0.62
CA SER A 169 -2.75 23.39 -0.60
C SER A 169 -3.24 23.82 -1.99
N LYS A 170 -2.73 23.20 -3.06
CA LYS A 170 -3.16 23.44 -4.44
C LYS A 170 -4.33 22.54 -4.86
N TYR A 171 -4.68 21.56 -4.04
CA TYR A 171 -5.68 20.56 -4.34
C TYR A 171 -6.83 20.65 -3.34
N ASP A 172 -8.06 20.46 -3.81
CA ASP A 172 -9.25 20.51 -2.96
C ASP A 172 -9.47 19.19 -2.18
N LYS A 173 -8.87 18.09 -2.66
CA LYS A 173 -9.01 16.73 -2.11
C LYS A 173 -7.68 15.99 -2.21
N ILE A 174 -7.24 15.45 -1.07
CA ILE A 174 -6.05 14.59 -0.99
C ILE A 174 -6.48 13.16 -0.70
N ILE A 175 -5.91 12.19 -1.40
CA ILE A 175 -6.11 10.76 -1.17
C ILE A 175 -4.79 10.17 -0.64
N VAL A 176 -4.83 9.68 0.59
CA VAL A 176 -3.70 8.99 1.22
C VAL A 176 -3.85 7.50 0.97
N LEU A 177 -2.82 6.89 0.38
CA LEU A 177 -2.76 5.45 0.15
C LEU A 177 -2.17 4.75 1.39
N HIS A 178 -1.48 3.62 1.24
CA HIS A 178 -0.77 2.97 2.35
C HIS A 178 0.57 3.68 2.68
N ASN A 179 0.51 5.00 2.87
CA ASN A 179 1.62 5.84 3.34
C ASN A 179 1.83 5.61 4.84
N GLU A 180 2.20 4.39 5.20
CA GLU A 180 2.44 3.95 6.57
C GLU A 180 3.64 4.67 7.20
N TYR A 181 4.72 4.82 6.44
CA TYR A 181 5.95 5.47 6.87
C TYR A 181 6.02 6.87 6.29
N VAL A 182 5.99 7.89 7.14
CA VAL A 182 6.01 9.30 6.74
C VAL A 182 6.92 10.11 7.64
N THR A 183 7.41 11.26 7.16
CA THR A 183 8.11 12.21 8.03
C THR A 183 7.11 13.06 8.81
N LYS A 184 7.58 13.70 9.89
CA LYS A 184 6.75 14.62 10.68
C LYS A 184 6.13 15.75 9.87
N LYS A 185 6.86 16.34 8.91
CA LYS A 185 6.35 17.43 8.07
C LYS A 185 5.27 16.96 7.09
N MET A 186 5.36 15.72 6.60
CA MET A 186 4.29 15.13 5.79
C MET A 186 3.04 14.87 6.65
N PHE A 187 3.22 14.27 7.84
CA PHE A 187 2.13 14.05 8.78
C PHE A 187 1.36 15.36 9.06
N ASP A 188 2.09 16.44 9.37
CA ASP A 188 1.51 17.74 9.65
C ASP A 188 0.77 18.32 8.44
N ALA A 189 1.33 18.21 7.23
CA ALA A 189 0.70 18.71 6.02
C ALA A 189 -0.59 17.93 5.66
N ILE A 190 -0.56 16.60 5.77
CA ILE A 190 -1.71 15.74 5.49
C ILE A 190 -2.81 16.00 6.52
N THR A 191 -2.50 15.95 7.81
CA THR A 191 -3.52 16.09 8.87
C THR A 191 -4.06 17.51 9.03
N SER A 192 -3.36 18.52 8.50
CA SER A 192 -3.87 19.91 8.45
C SER A 192 -4.71 20.20 7.20
N HIS A 193 -4.70 19.33 6.20
CA HIS A 193 -5.52 19.51 4.99
C HIS A 193 -7.01 19.28 5.33
N PRO A 194 -7.93 20.16 4.91
CA PRO A 194 -9.32 20.12 5.35
C PRO A 194 -10.16 18.96 4.78
N ASN A 195 -9.68 18.34 3.69
CA ASN A 195 -10.40 17.28 2.99
C ASN A 195 -9.44 16.17 2.54
N VAL A 196 -9.35 15.11 3.35
CA VAL A 196 -8.45 13.97 3.12
C VAL A 196 -9.23 12.67 3.11
N ILE A 197 -9.04 11.87 2.07
CA ILE A 197 -9.52 10.49 2.01
C ILE A 197 -8.37 9.55 2.36
N TYR A 198 -8.43 8.96 3.54
CA TYR A 198 -7.51 7.90 3.97
C TYR A 198 -8.01 6.58 3.40
N LEU A 199 -7.55 6.26 2.18
CA LEU A 199 -8.04 5.14 1.40
C LEU A 199 -7.56 3.80 1.93
N TYR A 200 -6.40 3.76 2.60
CA TYR A 200 -5.87 2.56 3.23
C TYR A 200 -5.83 2.76 4.75
N PRO A 201 -6.17 1.74 5.55
CA PRO A 201 -5.86 1.72 6.97
C PRO A 201 -4.34 1.68 7.16
N ASN A 202 -3.86 1.94 8.38
CA ASN A 202 -2.43 1.92 8.69
C ASN A 202 -1.60 2.96 7.92
N ALA A 203 -2.25 3.99 7.38
CA ALA A 203 -1.57 5.20 6.92
C ALA A 203 -1.12 6.04 8.11
N LEU A 204 -0.02 6.79 7.95
CA LEU A 204 0.55 7.68 8.97
C LEU A 204 0.91 6.95 10.28
N TYR A 205 1.38 5.72 10.18
CA TYR A 205 1.60 4.86 11.34
C TYR A 205 2.96 5.07 11.98
N ALA A 206 4.02 5.27 11.19
CA ALA A 206 5.39 5.34 11.69
C ALA A 206 6.12 6.58 11.19
N GLU A 207 6.89 7.19 12.09
CA GLU A 207 7.71 8.36 11.83
C GLU A 207 9.09 7.93 11.32
N ILE A 208 9.51 8.54 10.21
CA ILE A 208 10.85 8.37 9.63
C ILE A 208 11.59 9.69 9.46
N SER A 209 12.92 9.63 9.36
CA SER A 209 13.75 10.68 8.76
C SER A 209 14.22 10.28 7.37
N THR A 210 14.43 11.27 6.51
CA THR A 210 15.00 11.11 5.17
C THR A 210 16.41 11.67 5.11
N ASN A 211 17.29 11.01 4.35
CA ASN A 211 18.59 11.54 3.94
C ASN A 211 18.69 11.46 2.42
N PHE A 212 18.52 12.61 1.76
CA PHE A 212 18.51 12.70 0.30
C PHE A 212 19.90 12.60 -0.33
N VAL A 213 20.98 12.85 0.43
CA VAL A 213 22.36 12.66 -0.07
C VAL A 213 22.66 11.17 -0.20
N ASP A 214 22.29 10.40 0.81
CA ASP A 214 22.52 8.96 0.83
C ASP A 214 21.35 8.16 0.23
N ASN A 215 20.25 8.83 -0.15
CA ASN A 215 19.02 8.22 -0.63
C ASN A 215 18.48 7.13 0.31
N THR A 216 18.34 7.46 1.60
CA THR A 216 17.87 6.52 2.65
C THR A 216 16.74 7.10 3.48
N ILE A 217 15.96 6.19 4.08
CA ILE A 217 15.06 6.48 5.21
C ILE A 217 15.56 5.77 6.47
N SER A 218 15.27 6.35 7.62
CA SER A 218 15.55 5.76 8.94
C SER A 218 14.32 5.84 9.83
N LEU A 219 14.00 4.74 10.52
CA LEU A 219 12.89 4.71 11.48
C LEU A 219 13.22 5.58 12.70
N ILE A 220 12.30 6.48 13.04
CA ILE A 220 12.36 7.28 14.27
C ILE A 220 11.44 6.66 15.33
N ARG A 221 10.19 6.34 14.96
CA ARG A 221 9.15 5.97 15.93
C ARG A 221 7.99 5.19 15.31
N GLY A 222 7.43 4.22 16.05
CA GLY A 222 6.29 3.38 15.64
C GLY A 222 6.63 1.88 15.69
N HIS A 223 5.62 1.01 15.61
CA HIS A 223 5.81 -0.46 15.61
C HIS A 223 6.66 -0.98 16.79
N GLY A 224 6.46 -0.41 17.98
CA GLY A 224 7.21 -0.75 19.19
C GLY A 224 8.65 -0.23 19.22
N TYR A 225 8.99 0.76 18.38
CA TYR A 225 10.29 1.43 18.36
C TYR A 225 10.17 2.92 18.74
N PRO A 226 11.14 3.48 19.50
CA PRO A 226 12.24 2.78 20.18
C PRO A 226 11.81 2.04 21.46
N ASP A 227 10.57 2.23 21.88
CA ASP A 227 9.97 1.60 23.06
C ASP A 227 8.77 0.74 22.63
N ALA A 228 8.68 -0.48 23.17
CA ALA A 228 7.65 -1.45 22.82
C ALA A 228 6.21 -0.98 23.12
N SER A 229 6.03 0.05 23.94
CA SER A 229 4.73 0.67 24.21
C SER A 229 4.25 1.62 23.11
N ILE A 230 5.11 1.99 22.16
CA ILE A 230 4.80 2.92 21.07
C ILE A 230 4.20 2.12 19.91
N ASP A 231 2.88 2.12 19.78
CA ASP A 231 2.20 1.48 18.64
C ASP A 231 2.31 2.41 17.41
N ASN A 232 1.58 3.52 17.41
CA ASN A 232 1.63 4.56 16.38
C ASN A 232 2.72 5.61 16.70
N GLY A 233 3.58 5.92 15.73
CA GLY A 233 4.69 6.84 15.86
C GLY A 233 4.32 8.31 16.05
N PHE A 234 3.07 8.68 15.80
CA PHE A 234 2.56 10.06 15.95
C PHE A 234 1.53 10.21 17.07
N ASP A 235 1.22 9.14 17.81
CA ASP A 235 0.09 9.08 18.76
C ASP A 235 -1.21 9.56 18.11
N TRP A 236 -1.40 9.23 16.83
CA TRP A 236 -2.51 9.78 16.06
C TRP A 236 -3.84 9.19 16.54
N LYS A 237 -4.70 10.04 17.11
CA LYS A 237 -5.99 9.63 17.70
C LYS A 237 -7.00 9.00 16.72
N TYR A 238 -6.76 9.14 15.41
CA TYR A 238 -7.59 8.57 14.36
C TYR A 238 -6.91 7.40 13.65
N ASP A 239 -5.84 6.85 14.21
CA ASP A 239 -5.28 5.58 13.76
C ASP A 239 -6.40 4.54 13.57
N ASN A 240 -6.48 4.02 12.35
CA ASN A 240 -7.47 3.04 11.92
C ASN A 240 -6.84 1.69 11.53
N THR A 241 -5.60 1.41 11.95
CA THR A 241 -4.86 0.19 11.66
C THR A 241 -5.65 -1.05 12.06
N ARG A 242 -6.13 -1.11 13.31
CA ARG A 242 -6.87 -2.28 13.81
C ARG A 242 -8.37 -2.00 13.90
N PRO A 243 -9.24 -2.92 13.42
CA PRO A 243 -8.92 -4.21 12.78
C PRO A 243 -8.69 -4.12 11.25
N TYR A 244 -8.81 -2.93 10.67
CA TYR A 244 -9.09 -2.76 9.25
C TYR A 244 -7.94 -3.14 8.30
N GLU A 245 -6.68 -3.07 8.75
CA GLU A 245 -5.51 -3.50 7.96
C GLU A 245 -5.57 -4.98 7.55
N PHE A 246 -6.27 -5.79 8.34
CA PHE A 246 -6.38 -7.24 8.12
C PHE A 246 -7.59 -7.63 7.26
N ASP A 247 -8.54 -6.70 7.00
CA ASP A 247 -9.67 -6.96 6.11
C ASP A 247 -9.28 -6.72 4.64
N LYS A 248 -8.59 -7.70 4.05
CA LYS A 248 -8.16 -7.67 2.64
C LYS A 248 -9.28 -7.99 1.65
N GLU A 249 -10.35 -8.63 2.10
CA GLU A 249 -11.51 -8.93 1.27
C GLU A 249 -12.34 -7.66 1.02
N CYS A 250 -12.40 -6.79 2.04
CA CYS A 250 -12.96 -5.45 1.97
C CYS A 250 -14.39 -5.48 1.39
N ASN A 251 -15.17 -6.49 1.79
CA ASN A 251 -16.50 -6.77 1.21
C ASN A 251 -17.59 -5.85 1.77
N ASN A 252 -17.43 -5.41 3.02
CA ASN A 252 -18.34 -4.49 3.70
C ASN A 252 -17.68 -3.11 3.86
N TRP A 253 -17.04 -2.65 2.78
CA TRP A 253 -16.35 -1.39 2.77
C TRP A 253 -17.30 -0.23 3.09
N GLU A 254 -16.85 0.71 3.91
CA GLU A 254 -17.54 1.93 4.30
C GLU A 254 -16.50 3.02 4.53
N PHE A 255 -16.83 4.24 4.09
CA PHE A 255 -16.10 5.43 4.45
C PHE A 255 -16.78 6.08 5.65
N TYR A 256 -16.03 6.32 6.72
CA TYR A 256 -16.52 7.02 7.91
C TYR A 256 -15.80 8.35 8.10
N GLU A 257 -16.48 9.30 8.73
CA GLU A 257 -16.01 10.68 8.88
C GLU A 257 -15.03 10.83 10.06
N ILE A 258 -14.02 11.66 9.84
CA ILE A 258 -13.12 12.24 10.85
C ILE A 258 -13.02 13.75 10.60
N PRO A 259 -12.47 14.57 11.52
CA PRO A 259 -12.57 16.04 11.40
C PRO A 259 -11.98 16.66 10.13
N ASN A 260 -10.99 16.01 9.51
CA ASN A 260 -10.32 16.51 8.31
C ASN A 260 -10.60 15.65 7.06
N GLY A 261 -11.62 14.79 7.09
CA GLY A 261 -12.03 14.00 5.93
C GLY A 261 -12.61 12.63 6.28
N LYS A 262 -12.30 11.61 5.49
CA LYS A 262 -12.92 10.28 5.58
C LYS A 262 -11.89 9.16 5.59
N MET A 263 -12.20 8.07 6.27
CA MET A 263 -11.36 6.88 6.38
C MET A 263 -12.08 5.64 5.85
N LEU A 264 -11.35 4.79 5.14
CA LEU A 264 -11.85 3.46 4.77
C LEU A 264 -11.70 2.48 5.95
N ASN A 265 -12.66 1.56 6.07
CA ASN A 265 -12.69 0.52 7.10
C ASN A 265 -12.16 -0.85 6.64
N CYS A 266 -11.33 -0.92 5.59
CA CYS A 266 -10.71 -2.17 5.10
C CYS A 266 -9.53 -1.89 4.18
N TYR A 267 -8.74 -2.92 3.85
CA TYR A 267 -7.56 -2.83 2.97
C TYR A 267 -7.96 -3.06 1.50
N PRO A 268 -8.02 -2.02 0.63
CA PRO A 268 -8.74 -2.09 -0.65
C PRO A 268 -7.92 -2.60 -1.84
N GLU A 269 -6.73 -3.16 -1.62
CA GLU A 269 -5.78 -3.48 -2.70
C GLU A 269 -6.33 -4.46 -3.75
N GLN A 270 -7.28 -5.31 -3.36
CA GLN A 270 -8.02 -6.17 -4.28
C GLN A 270 -9.37 -5.60 -4.72
N LYS A 271 -9.91 -4.63 -3.99
CA LYS A 271 -11.20 -3.99 -4.26
C LYS A 271 -11.08 -2.93 -5.36
N ILE A 272 -10.00 -2.15 -5.31
CA ILE A 272 -9.76 -0.95 -6.12
C ILE A 272 -9.86 -1.19 -7.64
N TRP A 273 -9.57 -2.38 -8.13
CA TRP A 273 -9.61 -2.70 -9.56
C TRP A 273 -10.80 -3.58 -9.98
N LYS A 274 -11.68 -3.95 -9.03
CA LYS A 274 -12.78 -4.90 -9.27
C LYS A 274 -14.17 -4.28 -9.07
N ASP A 275 -14.28 -3.28 -8.20
CA ASP A 275 -15.56 -2.77 -7.74
C ASP A 275 -15.85 -1.36 -8.30
N GLU A 276 -16.80 -1.29 -9.22
CA GLU A 276 -17.21 -0.04 -9.88
C GLU A 276 -17.84 0.93 -8.88
N LYS A 277 -18.66 0.40 -7.97
CA LYS A 277 -19.35 1.20 -6.95
C LYS A 277 -18.33 1.81 -6.00
N PHE A 278 -17.30 1.06 -5.63
CA PHE A 278 -16.21 1.56 -4.81
C PHE A 278 -15.49 2.74 -5.48
N LEU A 279 -15.08 2.59 -6.74
CA LEU A 279 -14.40 3.65 -7.50
C LEU A 279 -15.29 4.87 -7.74
N LYS A 280 -16.57 4.65 -8.07
CA LYS A 280 -17.55 5.72 -8.21
C LYS A 280 -17.72 6.50 -6.89
N THR A 281 -17.84 5.78 -5.78
CA THR A 281 -17.94 6.39 -4.45
C THR A 281 -16.70 7.23 -4.17
N LEU A 282 -15.49 6.68 -4.37
CA LEU A 282 -14.24 7.40 -4.15
C LEU A 282 -14.15 8.71 -4.94
N LYS A 283 -14.60 8.72 -6.19
CA LYS A 283 -14.70 9.94 -7.01
C LYS A 283 -15.64 10.98 -6.39
N GLU A 284 -16.81 10.54 -5.93
CA GLU A 284 -17.88 11.40 -5.41
C GLU A 284 -17.61 11.98 -3.99
N LEU A 285 -16.72 11.37 -3.20
CA LEU A 285 -16.44 11.77 -1.81
C LEU A 285 -15.80 13.15 -1.64
#